data_AF-K2ABY5-F1
#
_entry.id   AF-K2ABY5-F1
#
_cell.length_a   1.000
_cell.length_b   1.000
_cell.length_c   1.000
_cell.angle_alpha   90.00
_cell.angle_beta   90.00
_cell.angle_gamma   90.00
#
_symmetry.space_group_name_H-M   'P 1'
#
loop_
_entity.id
_entity.type
_entity.pdbx_description
1 polymer ?
#
loop_
_entity_poly.entity_id
_entity_poly.type
_entity_poly.pdbx_seq_one_letter_code
_entity_poly.pdbx_strand_id
1 'polypeptide(L)'
;MKVIASLNNLRTSPRKVRLVTDSIVGMNASAALVQLQHVVKKTSEPMEKLLNSALANAENNFGLDKDNMFVSSILVGEGAKLKRWLPRAQGRATLLLKRTSHIKLELEERVEGKNKKTKEQLDKEKAEREAARTKAMKEAVAEMEKQEAEGEDKAIEKAPVKKAVKKSEAAKTGQDNGFLKKVFQRKSA
;
A
#
# COMPACT_ATOMS: atom_id res chain seq x y z
N MET A 1 -15.69 19.49 -7.77
CA MET A 1 -15.91 18.06 -7.39
C MET A 1 -14.96 17.66 -6.26
N LYS A 2 -15.36 16.78 -5.33
CA LYS A 2 -14.54 16.35 -4.19
C LYS A 2 -13.90 14.97 -4.42
N VAL A 3 -12.60 14.85 -4.16
CA VAL A 3 -11.85 13.58 -4.22
C VAL A 3 -11.29 13.27 -2.84
N ILE A 4 -11.61 12.09 -2.32
CA ILE A 4 -11.23 11.67 -0.96
C ILE A 4 -10.16 10.60 -1.05
N ALA A 5 -9.11 10.74 -0.25
CA ALA A 5 -8.12 9.70 0.01
C ALA A 5 -7.95 9.51 1.51
N SER A 6 -7.64 8.28 1.94
CA SER A 6 -7.45 7.99 3.37
C SER A 6 -6.20 7.15 3.63
N LEU A 7 -5.51 7.47 4.72
CA LEU A 7 -4.39 6.71 5.26
C LEU A 7 -4.75 6.23 6.67
N ASN A 8 -4.89 4.92 6.83
CA ASN A 8 -5.32 4.31 8.08
C ASN A 8 -4.16 3.65 8.83
N ASN A 9 -4.26 3.65 10.16
CA ASN A 9 -3.31 2.99 11.07
C ASN A 9 -1.85 3.50 10.95
N LEU A 10 -1.66 4.79 10.63
CA LEU A 10 -0.32 5.38 10.63
C LEU A 10 0.25 5.36 12.06
N ARG A 11 1.46 4.85 12.22
CA ARG A 11 2.12 4.69 13.54
C ARG A 11 2.74 6.00 14.05
N THR A 12 1.95 7.05 14.08
CA THR A 12 2.33 8.38 14.55
C THR A 12 1.21 8.99 15.40
N SER A 13 1.55 9.86 16.34
CA SER A 13 0.54 10.57 17.14
C SER A 13 -0.19 11.61 16.29
N PRO A 14 -1.53 11.73 16.39
CA PRO A 14 -2.32 12.71 15.64
C PRO A 14 -1.79 14.14 15.75
N ARG A 15 -1.35 14.57 16.95
CA ARG A 15 -0.81 15.91 17.18
C ARG A 15 0.41 16.24 16.29
N LYS A 16 1.28 15.26 16.05
CA LYS A 16 2.48 15.46 15.21
C LYS A 16 2.12 15.56 13.73
N VAL A 17 1.09 14.83 13.31
CA VAL A 17 0.57 14.88 11.94
C VAL A 17 -0.12 16.23 11.69
N ARG A 18 -0.94 16.70 12.64
CA ARG A 18 -1.66 17.99 12.55
C ARG A 18 -0.73 19.16 12.25
N LEU A 19 0.42 19.19 12.93
CA LEU A 19 1.43 20.24 12.71
C LEU A 19 1.89 20.36 11.24
N VAL A 20 1.91 19.26 10.49
CA VAL A 20 2.24 19.29 9.05
C VAL A 20 1.00 19.56 8.20
N THR A 21 -0.14 18.96 8.54
CA THR A 21 -1.37 19.15 7.75
C THR A 21 -1.83 20.60 7.75
N ASP A 22 -1.74 21.27 8.89
CA ASP A 22 -2.16 22.67 9.03
C ASP A 22 -1.36 23.61 8.11
N SER A 23 -0.14 23.22 7.72
CA SER A 23 0.69 24.01 6.81
C SER A 23 0.33 23.87 5.32
N ILE A 24 -0.41 22.82 4.94
CA ILE A 24 -0.71 22.52 3.52
C ILE A 24 -2.18 22.73 3.14
N VAL A 25 -3.08 22.89 4.12
CA VAL A 25 -4.50 23.16 3.86
C VAL A 25 -4.64 24.50 3.13
N GLY A 26 -5.43 24.52 2.05
CA GLY A 26 -5.64 25.70 1.21
C GLY A 26 -4.57 25.93 0.14
N MET A 27 -3.48 25.16 0.14
CA MET A 27 -2.47 25.24 -0.92
C MET A 27 -2.89 24.48 -2.18
N ASN A 28 -2.40 24.94 -3.34
CA ASN A 28 -2.48 24.15 -4.58
C ASN A 28 -1.73 22.83 -4.40
N ALA A 29 -2.18 21.77 -5.06
CA ALA A 29 -1.62 20.43 -4.90
C ALA A 29 -0.12 20.36 -5.22
N SER A 30 0.31 21.04 -6.30
CA SER A 30 1.73 21.14 -6.68
C SER A 30 2.57 21.86 -5.62
N ALA A 31 2.09 22.99 -5.11
CA ALA A 31 2.77 23.73 -4.04
C ALA A 31 2.84 22.92 -2.73
N ALA A 32 1.77 22.18 -2.41
CA ALA A 32 1.74 21.30 -1.24
C ALA A 32 2.75 20.16 -1.34
N LEU A 33 2.96 19.57 -2.53
CA LEU A 33 3.99 18.54 -2.75
C LEU A 33 5.39 19.10 -2.48
N VAL A 34 5.71 20.26 -3.07
CA VAL A 34 7.01 20.93 -2.85
C VAL A 34 7.20 21.25 -1.36
N GLN A 35 6.17 21.77 -0.69
CA GLN A 35 6.23 22.07 0.73
C GLN A 35 6.52 20.81 1.56
N LEU A 36 5.83 19.69 1.28
CA LEU A 36 6.02 18.44 2.00
C LEU A 36 7.45 17.89 1.85
N GLN A 37 8.05 18.00 0.66
CA GLN A 37 9.42 17.54 0.40
C GLN A 37 10.48 18.26 1.25
N HIS A 38 10.25 19.54 1.56
CA HIS A 38 11.23 20.36 2.30
C HIS A 38 10.97 20.39 3.82
N VAL A 39 9.82 19.91 4.29
CA VAL A 39 9.50 19.87 5.71
C VAL A 39 10.30 18.77 6.42
N VAL A 40 11.12 19.16 7.41
CA VAL A 40 12.03 18.29 8.20
C VAL A 40 11.29 17.36 9.20
N LYS A 41 9.96 17.21 9.10
CA LYS A 41 9.19 16.35 9.99
C LYS A 41 9.01 14.97 9.35
N LYS A 42 9.25 13.89 10.10
CA LYS A 42 9.00 12.50 9.64
C LYS A 42 7.58 12.24 9.10
N THR A 43 6.61 13.07 9.47
CA THR A 43 5.24 12.99 8.97
C THR A 43 5.08 13.50 7.54
N SER A 44 6.07 14.16 6.94
CA SER A 44 6.01 14.63 5.55
C SER A 44 5.93 13.48 4.55
N GLU A 45 6.81 12.49 4.67
CA GLU A 45 6.90 11.38 3.71
C GLU A 45 5.57 10.58 3.59
N PRO A 46 4.89 10.18 4.69
CA PRO A 46 3.55 9.57 4.57
C PRO A 46 2.50 10.49 3.94
N MET A 47 2.58 11.81 4.16
CA MET A 47 1.65 12.79 3.63
C MET A 47 1.87 13.03 2.13
N GLU A 48 3.12 13.07 1.69
CA GLU A 48 3.48 13.17 0.27
C GLU A 48 2.94 11.97 -0.51
N LYS A 49 3.12 10.76 0.02
CA LYS A 49 2.55 9.53 -0.55
C LYS A 49 1.02 9.58 -0.63
N LEU A 50 0.36 10.07 0.43
CA LEU A 50 -1.09 10.21 0.46
C LEU A 50 -1.59 11.23 -0.59
N LEU A 51 -0.93 12.38 -0.71
CA LEU A 51 -1.29 13.42 -1.68
C LEU A 51 -1.10 12.92 -3.12
N ASN A 52 0.01 12.25 -3.42
CA ASN A 52 0.25 11.62 -4.72
C ASN A 52 -0.81 10.57 -5.06
N SER A 53 -1.21 9.75 -4.08
CA SER A 53 -2.30 8.79 -4.26
C SER A 53 -3.64 9.48 -4.54
N ALA A 54 -3.94 10.59 -3.87
CA ALA A 54 -5.16 11.35 -4.08
C ALA A 54 -5.21 11.95 -5.50
N LEU A 55 -4.09 12.53 -5.97
CA LEU A 55 -3.96 13.06 -7.32
C LEU A 55 -4.10 11.96 -8.39
N ALA A 56 -3.52 10.79 -8.16
CA ALA A 56 -3.70 9.65 -9.07
C ALA A 56 -5.16 9.17 -9.12
N ASN A 57 -5.86 9.18 -7.98
CA ASN A 57 -7.29 8.83 -7.93
C ASN A 57 -8.15 9.86 -8.68
N ALA A 58 -7.81 11.14 -8.53
CA ALA A 58 -8.43 12.24 -9.23
C ALA A 58 -8.35 12.09 -10.76
N GLU A 59 -7.17 11.80 -11.28
CA GLU A 59 -6.97 11.60 -12.72
C GLU A 59 -7.68 10.35 -13.23
N ASN A 60 -7.45 9.19 -12.58
CA ASN A 60 -7.89 7.91 -13.14
C ASN A 60 -9.40 7.69 -13.02
N ASN A 61 -10.01 8.15 -11.92
CA ASN A 61 -11.44 7.90 -11.68
C ASN A 61 -12.32 9.03 -12.20
N PHE A 62 -11.86 10.27 -12.13
CA PHE A 62 -12.68 11.44 -12.39
C PHE A 62 -12.18 12.28 -13.58
N GLY A 63 -11.06 11.93 -14.20
CA GLY A 63 -10.51 12.62 -15.36
C GLY A 63 -10.16 14.07 -15.10
N LEU A 64 -9.82 14.38 -13.85
CA LEU A 64 -9.55 15.73 -13.38
C LEU A 64 -8.08 16.08 -13.59
N ASP A 65 -7.83 17.35 -13.87
CA ASP A 65 -6.48 17.91 -14.03
C ASP A 65 -5.80 18.12 -12.68
N LYS A 66 -4.55 17.62 -12.53
CA LYS A 66 -3.76 17.72 -11.29
C LYS A 66 -3.45 19.17 -10.92
N ASP A 67 -3.16 20.01 -11.92
CA ASP A 67 -2.68 21.37 -11.68
C ASP A 67 -3.77 22.32 -11.19
N ASN A 68 -5.03 21.96 -11.46
CA ASN A 68 -6.21 22.71 -11.02
C ASN A 68 -6.72 22.27 -9.64
N MET A 69 -6.05 21.34 -8.97
CA MET A 69 -6.46 20.86 -7.64
C MET A 69 -5.81 21.63 -6.51
N PHE A 70 -6.57 21.77 -5.42
CA PHE A 70 -6.07 22.27 -4.16
C PHE A 70 -6.55 21.39 -3.00
N VAL A 71 -5.83 21.50 -1.88
CA VAL A 71 -6.17 20.78 -0.65
C VAL A 71 -7.30 21.54 0.05
N SER A 72 -8.52 21.01 -0.02
CA SER A 72 -9.70 21.62 0.61
C SER A 72 -9.69 21.41 2.12
N SER A 73 -9.59 20.15 2.54
CA SER A 73 -9.62 19.81 3.96
C SER A 73 -8.75 18.58 4.25
N ILE A 74 -8.18 18.56 5.46
CA ILE A 74 -7.50 17.38 5.99
C ILE A 74 -7.99 17.13 7.40
N LEU A 75 -8.51 15.92 7.64
CA LEU A 75 -8.98 15.48 8.95
C LEU A 75 -8.02 14.44 9.51
N VAL A 76 -7.45 14.75 10.68
CA VAL A 76 -6.55 13.84 11.40
C VAL A 76 -7.25 13.33 12.66
N GLY A 77 -7.69 12.07 12.61
CA GLY A 77 -8.32 11.34 13.71
C GLY A 77 -7.32 10.56 14.55
N GLU A 78 -7.73 10.20 15.77
CA GLU A 78 -7.00 9.26 16.62
C GLU A 78 -7.36 7.82 16.23
N GLY A 79 -6.36 6.94 16.19
CA GLY A 79 -6.54 5.51 15.94
C GLY A 79 -6.35 4.65 17.19
N ALA A 80 -6.26 3.34 16.98
CA ALA A 80 -6.04 2.36 18.05
C ALA A 80 -4.74 2.66 18.85
N LYS A 81 -4.86 2.76 20.18
CA LYS A 81 -3.73 3.03 21.07
C LYS A 81 -3.20 1.74 21.66
N LEU A 82 -1.92 1.44 21.42
CA LEU A 82 -1.28 0.31 22.07
C LEU A 82 -0.79 0.70 23.46
N LYS A 83 -1.31 0.01 24.47
CA LYS A 83 -0.97 0.18 25.88
C LYS A 83 0.32 -0.59 26.22
N ARG A 84 1.30 0.08 26.83
CA ARG A 84 2.56 -0.51 27.33
C ARG A 84 2.82 0.03 28.74
N TRP A 85 3.55 -0.70 29.55
CA TRP A 85 3.91 -0.27 30.91
C TRP A 85 5.37 0.16 30.97
N LEU A 86 5.65 1.25 31.68
CA LEU A 86 7.00 1.73 31.95
C LEU A 86 7.25 1.67 33.46
N PRO A 87 8.30 0.96 33.92
CA PRO A 87 8.66 0.94 35.34
C PRO A 87 9.12 2.32 35.81
N ARG A 88 8.79 2.67 37.06
CA ARG A 88 9.15 3.93 37.72
C ARG A 88 9.67 3.65 39.14
N ALA A 89 10.23 4.67 39.78
CA ALA A 89 10.73 4.58 41.14
C ALA A 89 9.66 4.12 42.14
N GLN A 90 10.11 3.52 43.26
CA GLN A 90 9.24 3.06 44.35
C GLN A 90 8.22 2.00 43.93
N GLY A 91 8.60 1.07 43.04
CA GLY A 91 7.73 -0.03 42.57
C GLY A 91 6.53 0.41 41.72
N ARG A 92 6.48 1.68 41.29
CA ARG A 92 5.35 2.22 40.51
C ARG A 92 5.47 1.85 39.04
N ALA A 93 4.33 1.71 38.37
CA ALA A 93 4.27 1.54 36.91
C ALA A 93 3.37 2.61 36.29
N THR A 94 3.81 3.19 35.17
CA THR A 94 3.03 4.18 34.41
C THR A 94 2.71 3.67 33.01
N LEU A 95 1.57 4.10 32.48
CA LEU A 95 1.10 3.67 31.17
C LEU A 95 1.76 4.52 30.05
N LEU A 96 2.42 3.86 29.11
CA LEU A 96 2.92 4.42 27.87
C LEU A 96 1.97 4.06 26.72
N LEU A 97 1.36 5.07 26.10
CA LEU A 97 0.45 4.90 24.95
C LEU A 97 1.19 5.10 23.63
N LYS A 98 1.36 4.02 22.85
CA LYS A 98 1.83 4.12 21.47
C LYS A 98 0.61 4.36 20.57
N ARG A 99 0.35 5.64 20.30
CA ARG A 99 -0.78 6.12 19.50
C ARG A 99 -0.57 5.85 18.00
N THR A 100 -1.68 5.63 17.30
CA THR A 100 -1.77 5.68 15.83
C THR A 100 -2.74 6.79 15.41
N SER A 101 -2.75 7.10 14.12
CA SER A 101 -3.63 8.10 13.53
C SER A 101 -4.28 7.60 12.25
N HIS A 102 -5.47 8.13 11.96
CA HIS A 102 -6.15 8.00 10.68
C HIS A 102 -6.21 9.38 10.02
N ILE A 103 -5.90 9.45 8.73
CA ILE A 103 -5.86 10.70 7.97
C ILE A 103 -6.87 10.58 6.84
N LYS A 104 -7.74 11.58 6.69
CA LYS A 104 -8.58 11.76 5.52
C LYS A 104 -8.17 13.06 4.85
N LEU A 105 -7.90 12.99 3.56
CA LEU A 105 -7.51 14.12 2.73
C LEU A 105 -8.58 14.33 1.67
N GLU A 106 -9.00 15.57 1.51
CA GLU A 106 -10.00 15.98 0.52
C GLU A 106 -9.37 16.99 -0.45
N LEU A 107 -9.39 16.65 -1.73
CA LEU A 107 -9.01 17.54 -2.83
C LEU A 107 -10.26 18.08 -3.52
N GLU A 108 -10.19 19.35 -3.91
CA GLU A 108 -11.22 20.02 -4.69
C GLU A 108 -10.61 20.72 -5.90
N GLU A 109 -11.42 20.93 -6.93
CA GLU A 109 -11.07 21.73 -8.10
C GLU A 109 -11.14 23.21 -7.72
N ARG A 110 -10.11 23.99 -8.06
CA ARG A 110 -10.09 25.43 -7.79
C ARG A 110 -11.03 26.20 -8.73
N VAL A 111 -11.08 25.79 -9.99
CA VAL A 111 -12.07 26.24 -10.97
C VAL A 111 -12.80 25.03 -11.51
N GLU A 112 -14.12 25.03 -11.40
CA GLU A 112 -14.92 23.90 -11.85
C GLU A 112 -14.84 23.72 -13.37
N GLY A 113 -14.61 22.48 -13.82
CA GLY A 113 -14.77 22.11 -15.23
C GLY A 113 -13.59 22.42 -16.16
N LYS A 114 -12.49 23.02 -15.66
CA LYS A 114 -11.27 23.13 -16.48
C LYS A 114 -10.68 21.75 -16.77
N ASN A 115 -10.42 21.47 -18.05
CA ASN A 115 -9.71 20.29 -18.55
C ASN A 115 -10.27 18.94 -18.09
N LYS A 116 -11.60 18.81 -17.92
CA LYS A 116 -12.21 17.51 -17.64
C LYS A 116 -12.18 16.62 -18.87
N LYS A 117 -11.59 15.42 -18.73
CA LYS A 117 -11.77 14.35 -19.72
C LYS A 117 -13.23 13.89 -19.71
N THR A 118 -13.80 13.63 -20.89
CA THR A 118 -15.13 13.05 -20.97
C THR A 118 -15.12 11.60 -20.49
N LYS A 119 -16.28 11.13 -20.01
CA LYS A 119 -16.43 9.78 -19.45
C LYS A 119 -16.06 8.68 -20.45
N GLU A 120 -16.42 8.86 -21.71
CA GLU A 120 -16.08 7.95 -22.81
C GLU A 120 -14.56 7.85 -23.04
N GLN A 121 -13.84 8.96 -22.93
CA GLN A 121 -12.38 8.97 -23.05
C GLN A 121 -11.72 8.21 -21.90
N LEU A 122 -12.25 8.34 -20.68
CA LEU A 122 -11.76 7.63 -19.50
C LEU A 122 -12.00 6.12 -19.61
N ASP A 123 -13.17 5.70 -20.08
CA ASP A 123 -13.52 4.28 -20.20
C ASP A 123 -12.71 3.61 -21.32
N LYS A 124 -12.44 4.34 -22.42
CA LYS A 124 -11.52 3.88 -23.48
C LYS A 124 -10.08 3.75 -22.97
N GLU A 125 -9.56 4.75 -22.26
CA GLU A 125 -8.20 4.74 -21.70
C GLU A 125 -8.02 3.62 -20.66
N LYS A 126 -9.08 3.31 -19.88
CA LYS A 126 -9.10 2.16 -18.96
C LYS A 126 -9.07 0.82 -19.70
N ALA A 127 -9.91 0.65 -20.73
CA ALA A 127 -9.94 -0.57 -21.55
C ALA A 127 -8.59 -0.83 -22.23
N GLU A 128 -7.93 0.21 -22.74
CA GLU A 128 -6.59 0.11 -23.33
C GLU A 128 -5.52 -0.28 -22.28
N ARG A 129 -5.57 0.29 -21.07
CA ARG A 129 -4.67 -0.08 -19.97
C ARG A 129 -4.90 -1.51 -19.47
N GLU A 130 -6.13 -1.99 -19.44
CA GLU A 130 -6.45 -3.38 -19.08
C GLU A 130 -5.98 -4.37 -20.15
N ALA A 131 -6.16 -4.03 -21.43
CA ALA A 131 -5.61 -4.81 -22.53
C ALA A 131 -4.06 -4.86 -22.49
N ALA A 132 -3.40 -3.74 -22.16
CA ALA A 132 -1.96 -3.70 -21.99
C ALA A 132 -1.47 -4.51 -20.78
N ARG A 133 -2.17 -4.43 -19.62
CA ARG A 133 -1.84 -5.23 -18.42
C ARG A 133 -1.99 -6.73 -18.67
N THR A 134 -3.06 -7.16 -19.35
CA THR A 134 -3.27 -8.58 -19.66
C THR A 134 -2.24 -9.11 -20.64
N LYS A 135 -1.79 -8.29 -21.60
CA LYS A 135 -0.68 -8.64 -22.50
C LYS A 135 0.64 -8.75 -21.74
N ALA A 136 1.00 -7.76 -20.93
CA ALA A 136 2.22 -7.78 -20.12
C ALA A 136 2.23 -8.94 -19.10
N MET A 137 1.08 -9.28 -18.51
CA MET A 137 0.97 -10.41 -17.59
C MET A 137 1.12 -11.75 -18.30
N LYS A 138 0.61 -11.90 -19.53
CA LYS A 138 0.85 -13.09 -20.37
C LYS A 138 2.31 -13.22 -20.79
N GLU A 139 2.95 -12.11 -21.13
CA GLU A 139 4.38 -12.07 -21.46
C GLU A 139 5.26 -12.42 -20.24
N ALA A 140 4.95 -11.88 -19.06
CA ALA A 140 5.67 -12.21 -17.82
C ALA A 140 5.48 -13.67 -17.38
N VAL A 141 4.28 -14.25 -17.55
CA VAL A 141 4.02 -15.67 -17.27
C VAL A 141 4.79 -16.56 -18.25
N ALA A 142 4.83 -16.20 -19.55
CA ALA A 142 5.61 -16.93 -20.54
C ALA A 142 7.13 -16.82 -20.32
N GLU A 143 7.62 -15.71 -19.75
CA GLU A 143 9.02 -15.58 -19.32
C GLU A 143 9.33 -16.39 -18.06
N MET A 144 8.41 -16.44 -17.08
CA MET A 144 8.53 -17.30 -15.90
C MET A 144 8.50 -18.79 -16.27
N GLU A 145 7.61 -19.22 -17.17
CA GLU A 145 7.54 -20.61 -17.65
C GLU A 145 8.81 -21.01 -18.41
N LYS A 146 9.46 -20.08 -19.12
CA LYS A 146 10.77 -20.32 -19.76
C LYS A 146 11.91 -20.42 -18.75
N GLN A 147 11.88 -19.61 -17.69
CA GLN A 147 12.88 -19.68 -16.60
C GLN A 147 12.73 -20.94 -15.76
N GLU A 148 11.50 -21.44 -15.56
CA GLU A 148 11.24 -22.73 -14.91
C GLU A 148 11.69 -23.91 -15.81
N ALA A 149 11.47 -23.83 -17.13
CA ALA A 149 11.97 -24.85 -18.07
C ALA A 149 13.52 -24.91 -18.14
N GLU A 150 14.22 -23.77 -18.06
CA GLU A 150 15.69 -23.74 -17.99
C GLU A 150 16.24 -24.16 -16.61
N GLY A 151 15.41 -24.13 -15.56
CA GLY A 151 15.75 -24.57 -14.20
C GLY A 151 15.63 -26.07 -13.97
N GLU A 152 14.77 -26.76 -14.73
CA GLU A 152 14.58 -28.22 -14.63
C GLU A 152 15.67 -29.03 -15.34
N ASP A 153 16.37 -28.47 -16.34
CA ASP A 153 17.46 -29.14 -17.07
C ASP A 153 18.76 -29.34 -16.25
N LYS A 154 18.84 -28.83 -15.01
CA LYS A 154 19.96 -29.08 -14.09
C LYS A 154 19.65 -30.07 -12.97
N ALA A 155 18.46 -30.66 -12.93
CA ALA A 155 18.00 -31.48 -11.81
C ALA A 155 17.37 -32.82 -12.22
N ILE A 156 17.85 -33.49 -13.28
CA ILE A 156 17.46 -34.88 -13.57
C ILE A 156 18.68 -35.74 -14.00
N GLU A 157 19.49 -36.15 -13.03
CA GLU A 157 20.23 -37.43 -13.09
C GLU A 157 20.05 -38.18 -11.76
N LYS A 158 18.96 -38.97 -11.69
CA LYS A 158 18.82 -40.31 -11.09
C LYS A 158 17.35 -40.75 -11.13
N ALA A 159 17.06 -41.72 -12.00
CA ALA A 159 15.75 -42.30 -12.36
C ALA A 159 15.20 -43.31 -11.29
N PRO A 160 14.04 -44.02 -11.44
CA PRO A 160 13.12 -44.14 -12.60
C PRO A 160 11.58 -44.23 -12.37
N VAL A 161 10.84 -43.81 -13.42
CA VAL A 161 9.58 -44.29 -14.06
C VAL A 161 8.54 -45.17 -13.31
N LYS A 162 7.26 -44.72 -13.34
CA LYS A 162 6.05 -45.50 -13.76
C LYS A 162 4.88 -44.58 -14.19
N LYS A 163 4.42 -44.71 -15.45
CA LYS A 163 3.09 -44.29 -15.99
C LYS A 163 2.00 -45.23 -15.38
N ALA A 164 0.70 -44.94 -15.21
CA ALA A 164 -0.27 -44.08 -15.88
C ALA A 164 -1.57 -43.91 -15.04
N VAL A 165 -2.46 -43.00 -15.52
CA VAL A 165 -3.94 -42.93 -15.39
C VAL A 165 -4.53 -41.84 -14.47
N LYS A 166 -5.36 -40.97 -15.10
CA LYS A 166 -6.23 -39.93 -14.52
C LYS A 166 -7.49 -40.53 -13.85
N LYS A 167 -7.85 -40.07 -12.64
CA LYS A 167 -9.10 -39.36 -12.24
C LYS A 167 -9.38 -39.43 -10.72
N SER A 168 -10.12 -38.40 -10.26
CA SER A 168 -11.00 -38.28 -9.07
C SER A 168 -10.43 -38.24 -7.64
N GLU A 169 -10.75 -37.11 -6.99
CA GLU A 169 -11.24 -36.93 -5.61
C GLU A 169 -10.43 -37.42 -4.39
N ALA A 170 -10.18 -36.44 -3.50
CA ALA A 170 -10.07 -36.47 -2.04
C ALA A 170 -9.46 -37.70 -1.33
N ALA A 171 -8.30 -37.51 -0.67
CA ALA A 171 -8.12 -37.78 0.76
C ALA A 171 -6.70 -37.42 1.24
N LYS A 172 -6.63 -36.96 2.49
CA LYS A 172 -5.43 -36.63 3.28
C LYS A 172 -4.53 -37.85 3.47
N THR A 173 -3.21 -37.65 3.46
CA THR A 173 -2.21 -38.18 4.43
C THR A 173 -0.79 -37.83 3.97
N GLY A 174 0.11 -37.45 4.89
CA GLY A 174 1.55 -37.52 4.61
C GLY A 174 2.42 -36.27 4.83
N GLN A 175 2.36 -35.69 6.04
CA GLN A 175 3.48 -35.13 6.81
C GLN A 175 4.41 -34.06 6.21
N ASP A 176 4.13 -32.84 6.68
CA ASP A 176 5.07 -31.80 7.14
C ASP A 176 6.52 -32.24 7.34
N ASN A 177 7.47 -31.54 6.72
CA ASN A 177 8.83 -31.43 7.23
C ASN A 177 9.48 -30.12 6.80
N GLY A 178 9.33 -29.08 7.63
CA GLY A 178 10.09 -27.85 7.49
C GLY A 178 10.07 -26.95 8.72
N PHE A 179 8.95 -26.94 9.46
CA PHE A 179 8.75 -26.01 10.57
C PHE A 179 8.98 -26.65 11.95
N LEU A 180 8.48 -27.88 12.18
CA LEU A 180 8.57 -28.56 13.48
C LEU A 180 9.99 -29.04 13.84
N LYS A 181 10.87 -29.28 12.86
CA LYS A 181 12.27 -29.69 13.10
C LYS A 181 13.17 -28.53 13.60
N LYS A 182 12.77 -27.27 13.35
CA LYS A 182 13.54 -26.08 13.77
C LYS A 182 13.32 -25.67 15.23
N VAL A 183 12.28 -26.20 15.89
CA VAL A 183 11.90 -25.79 17.25
C VAL A 183 12.58 -26.64 18.35
N PHE A 184 13.05 -27.85 18.03
CA PHE A 184 13.60 -28.81 19.01
C PHE A 184 15.13 -29.03 18.90
N GLN A 185 15.91 -27.99 18.60
CA GLN A 185 17.38 -28.02 18.70
C GLN A 185 17.94 -27.03 19.73
N ARG A 186 17.33 -26.96 20.93
CA ARG A 186 18.06 -26.46 22.10
C ARG A 186 18.56 -27.66 22.88
N LYS A 187 19.76 -28.13 22.53
CA LYS A 187 20.56 -28.95 23.45
C LYS A 187 20.84 -28.11 24.68
N SER A 188 20.23 -28.49 25.80
CA SER A 188 20.72 -28.14 27.13
C SER A 188 22.03 -28.89 27.39
N ALA A 189 23.09 -28.13 27.62
CA ALA A 189 24.22 -28.50 28.48
C ALA A 189 24.19 -27.53 29.67
#